data_AF-A0AAV2LE47-F1
#
_entry.id   AF-A0AAV2LE47-F1
#
_cell.length_a   1.000
_cell.length_b   1.000
_cell.length_c   1.000
_cell.angle_alpha   90.00
_cell.angle_beta   90.00
_cell.angle_gamma   90.00
#
_symmetry.space_group_name_H-M   'P 1'
#
loop_
_entity.id
_entity.type
_entity.pdbx_description
1 polymer ?
#
loop_
_entity_poly.entity_id
_entity_poly.type
_entity_poly.pdbx_seq_one_letter_code
_entity_poly.pdbx_strand_id
1 'polypeptide(L)'
;MTTESWVQHIHQCLDRALSPSLRVPRSRRHRSHPSVRLREVRTPAEPLEVSTGRAPSMSRQTVVTWICPRQLTVDVAASASSHSTLSAELHRRLSASLRVSFMNNQKQQKPTLTGQRFKTRKRDEKERFDPTQFQESIVQGLNQTGTDLEAVAKFLDASGAKLDYRRYAETLFDILVAGGMLAPGGTLSDDMTRTEFCLFTAQEDLETMQAYAQVFNKLIRRYKYLEKGFEEEIKKLLLFLKGFTESERNKLAMLTGILLANGSISASILSSLFNENLVKEGVSAAFAVKLFKSWIHEKDINSVAASLRKVGMDNRLMELFPANKRSCEHFSKYFNEAGLKEISDFARNQQSIGARKELQKELQEQMARGDPIREIIAYTKDEMKKAGLSEQAMISMIWSSVMSSVEWNKKEELVTEQAIKLLKQYSPLLKAFTSQGLSELGLLLKIQEYCYDNIHFMKTFQKMVVLLYKADVLSEEVILKWYSEAHLAKGKSVFLEQMKKFVEWLKNAEEESESEEEEAD
;
A
#
# COMPACT_ATOMS: atom_id res chain seq x y z
N MET A 1 -5.55 35.50 40.90
CA MET A 1 -5.44 34.03 41.06
C MET A 1 -4.38 33.56 40.09
N THR A 2 -3.31 32.97 40.62
CA THR A 2 -2.09 32.59 39.87
C THR A 2 -2.30 31.32 39.04
N THR A 3 -1.50 31.15 37.99
CA THR A 3 -1.49 30.02 37.05
C THR A 3 -1.38 28.64 37.72
N GLU A 4 -0.83 28.56 38.93
CA GLU A 4 -0.79 27.34 39.75
C GLU A 4 -2.18 26.86 40.21
N SER A 5 -3.12 27.79 40.44
CA SER A 5 -4.49 27.46 40.84
C SER A 5 -5.29 26.79 39.72
N TRP A 6 -4.93 27.02 38.46
CA TRP A 6 -5.58 26.41 37.30
C TRP A 6 -5.08 24.99 37.04
N VAL A 7 -3.78 24.74 37.23
CA VAL A 7 -3.18 23.41 37.06
C VAL A 7 -3.68 22.43 38.12
N GLN A 8 -3.86 22.87 39.36
CA GLN A 8 -4.46 22.04 40.42
C GLN A 8 -5.93 21.72 40.17
N HIS A 9 -6.69 22.63 39.54
CA HIS A 9 -8.10 22.40 39.20
C HIS A 9 -8.25 21.35 38.08
N ILE A 10 -7.36 21.38 37.08
CA ILE A 10 -7.35 20.41 35.97
C ILE A 10 -6.99 19.00 36.48
N HIS A 11 -6.02 18.88 37.39
CA HIS A 11 -5.68 17.59 38.01
C HIS A 11 -6.83 17.03 38.87
N GLN A 12 -7.55 17.88 39.63
CA GLN A 12 -8.73 17.46 40.40
C GLN A 12 -9.92 17.03 39.53
N CYS A 13 -10.06 17.59 38.32
CA CYS A 13 -11.11 17.17 37.38
C CYS A 13 -10.79 15.83 36.69
N LEU A 14 -9.52 15.54 36.42
CA LEU A 14 -9.10 14.28 35.78
C LEU A 14 -9.22 13.06 36.72
N ASP A 15 -8.94 13.22 38.00
CA ASP A 15 -9.08 12.12 38.99
C ASP A 15 -10.54 11.77 39.33
N ARG A 16 -11.50 12.65 39.01
CA ARG A 16 -12.94 12.40 39.24
C ARG A 16 -13.66 11.71 38.07
N ALA A 17 -13.03 11.61 36.90
CA ALA A 17 -13.66 11.05 35.69
C ALA A 17 -13.48 9.52 35.53
N LEU A 18 -12.77 8.85 36.43
CA LEU A 18 -12.56 7.40 36.38
C LEU A 18 -13.21 6.73 37.58
N SER A 19 -14.46 6.29 37.40
CA SER A 19 -15.10 5.34 38.31
C SER A 19 -14.95 3.88 37.83
N PRO A 20 -15.06 2.92 38.76
CA PRO A 20 -14.32 1.66 38.70
C PRO A 20 -15.24 0.46 38.48
N SER A 21 -15.02 -0.30 37.42
CA SER A 21 -15.64 -1.62 37.24
C SER A 21 -14.60 -2.63 36.78
N LEU A 22 -14.01 -3.34 37.75
CA LEU A 22 -13.58 -4.74 37.70
C LEU A 22 -12.74 -5.02 38.95
N ARG A 23 -13.39 -5.53 39.99
CA ARG A 23 -12.74 -6.02 41.21
C ARG A 23 -13.54 -7.19 41.77
N VAL A 24 -12.96 -8.40 41.83
CA VAL A 24 -13.29 -9.53 42.71
C VAL A 24 -12.13 -10.57 42.64
N PRO A 25 -11.66 -11.24 43.72
CA PRO A 25 -11.40 -10.79 45.08
C PRO A 25 -10.02 -11.28 45.65
N ARG A 26 -9.62 -10.77 46.82
CA ARG A 26 -8.54 -11.33 47.65
C ARG A 26 -9.10 -12.31 48.69
N SER A 27 -8.43 -13.44 48.92
CA SER A 27 -8.48 -14.17 50.19
C SER A 27 -7.10 -14.17 50.86
N ARG A 28 -7.07 -13.67 52.11
CA ARG A 28 -5.93 -13.64 53.05
C ARG A 28 -5.66 -15.05 53.62
N ARG A 29 -4.40 -15.38 53.92
CA ARG A 29 -3.86 -15.49 55.32
C ARG A 29 -2.39 -15.96 55.37
N HIS A 30 -1.59 -15.13 56.05
CA HIS A 30 -0.46 -15.32 56.95
C HIS A 30 0.53 -16.52 56.93
N ARG A 31 1.82 -16.09 56.88
CA ARG A 31 2.99 -16.41 57.74
C ARG A 31 3.50 -17.85 57.87
N SER A 32 4.75 -18.08 57.44
CA SER A 32 5.94 -18.23 58.32
C SER A 32 7.24 -18.53 57.52
N HIS A 33 8.37 -18.01 58.03
CA HIS A 33 9.79 -18.19 57.65
C HIS A 33 10.32 -19.64 57.84
N PRO A 34 11.62 -19.99 57.61
CA PRO A 34 12.73 -19.35 56.86
C PRO A 34 13.58 -20.31 55.96
N SER A 35 14.49 -19.71 55.19
CA SER A 35 15.90 -20.07 54.86
C SER A 35 16.36 -21.55 54.85
N VAL A 36 16.98 -22.00 53.75
CA VAL A 36 18.37 -22.54 53.70
C VAL A 36 18.95 -22.32 52.29
N ARG A 37 20.25 -22.03 52.26
CA ARG A 37 21.12 -21.60 51.16
C ARG A 37 22.05 -22.78 50.76
N LEU A 38 22.73 -22.64 49.61
CA LEU A 38 23.95 -23.35 49.15
C LEU A 38 23.69 -24.66 48.36
N ARG A 39 24.43 -25.01 47.29
CA ARG A 39 25.68 -24.49 46.72
C ARG A 39 25.85 -25.02 45.29
N GLU A 40 26.60 -24.26 44.48
CA GLU A 40 27.26 -24.68 43.23
C GLU A 40 28.09 -25.96 43.38
N VAL A 41 28.44 -26.64 42.27
CA VAL A 41 29.84 -26.84 41.82
C VAL A 41 29.91 -27.54 40.45
N ARG A 42 30.64 -26.86 39.56
CA ARG A 42 31.54 -27.24 38.44
C ARG A 42 31.61 -28.69 37.87
N THR A 43 31.67 -28.70 36.53
CA THR A 43 32.22 -29.64 35.51
C THR A 43 33.57 -30.31 35.89
N PRO A 44 33.99 -31.48 35.32
CA PRO A 44 34.63 -31.52 33.96
C PRO A 44 34.66 -32.87 33.16
N ALA A 45 35.08 -32.74 31.89
CA ALA A 45 35.93 -33.64 31.05
C ALA A 45 35.38 -34.89 30.28
N GLU A 46 35.93 -35.04 29.07
CA GLU A 46 35.83 -36.02 27.94
C GLU A 46 36.20 -37.50 28.28
N PRO A 47 36.32 -38.54 27.38
CA PRO A 47 36.44 -38.55 25.89
C PRO A 47 35.90 -39.77 25.06
N LEU A 48 36.08 -39.68 23.71
CA LEU A 48 36.37 -40.69 22.65
C LEU A 48 35.53 -42.00 22.52
N GLU A 49 34.98 -42.28 21.32
CA GLU A 49 35.43 -43.35 20.39
C GLU A 49 34.48 -43.65 19.20
N VAL A 50 35.02 -44.37 18.22
CA VAL A 50 34.67 -44.54 16.81
C VAL A 50 33.86 -45.84 16.56
N SER A 51 32.97 -45.85 15.54
CA SER A 51 32.94 -46.84 14.44
C SER A 51 31.55 -47.31 13.92
N THR A 52 31.46 -47.37 12.59
CA THR A 52 30.67 -48.27 11.72
C THR A 52 29.14 -48.21 11.60
N GLY A 53 28.66 -48.24 10.34
CA GLY A 53 27.40 -48.93 9.99
C GLY A 53 26.41 -48.15 9.08
N ARG A 54 26.12 -48.71 7.91
CA ARG A 54 25.30 -48.16 6.79
C ARG A 54 23.80 -47.93 7.07
N ALA A 55 23.29 -46.84 6.47
CA ALA A 55 22.07 -46.61 5.64
C ALA A 55 20.68 -47.16 6.09
N PRO A 56 19.58 -46.39 5.91
CA PRO A 56 18.97 -46.26 4.58
C PRO A 56 18.40 -44.87 4.19
N SER A 57 18.08 -44.79 2.90
CA SER A 57 17.50 -43.71 2.09
C SER A 57 16.29 -42.96 2.64
N MET A 58 16.23 -41.64 2.39
CA MET A 58 15.02 -40.98 1.88
C MET A 58 15.31 -39.61 1.22
N SER A 59 14.42 -39.24 0.32
CA SER A 59 14.53 -38.35 -0.84
C SER A 59 14.61 -36.84 -0.56
N ARG A 60 15.34 -36.16 -1.45
CA ARG A 60 15.72 -34.75 -1.45
C ARG A 60 14.55 -33.78 -1.70
N GLN A 61 14.52 -32.72 -0.89
CA GLN A 61 13.84 -31.46 -1.16
C GLN A 61 14.63 -30.61 -2.17
N THR A 62 13.92 -29.97 -3.09
CA THR A 62 14.45 -29.08 -4.12
C THR A 62 14.66 -27.68 -3.56
N VAL A 63 15.90 -27.20 -3.66
CA VAL A 63 16.33 -25.82 -3.42
C VAL A 63 16.06 -25.00 -4.68
N VAL A 64 15.28 -23.92 -4.56
CA VAL A 64 15.08 -22.93 -5.64
C VAL A 64 16.16 -21.85 -5.50
N THR A 65 17.04 -21.77 -6.49
CA THR A 65 17.99 -20.67 -6.66
C THR A 65 17.51 -19.76 -7.80
N TRP A 66 17.58 -18.46 -7.54
CA TRP A 66 17.26 -17.35 -8.43
C TRP A 66 18.39 -17.11 -9.43
N ILE A 67 18.07 -16.88 -10.70
CA ILE A 67 19.01 -16.33 -11.70
C ILE A 67 18.39 -15.06 -12.30
N CYS A 68 19.20 -13.99 -12.28
CA CYS A 68 18.97 -12.65 -12.80
C CYS A 68 19.28 -12.60 -14.31
N PRO A 69 18.54 -11.87 -15.17
CA PRO A 69 18.91 -11.70 -16.57
C PRO A 69 19.81 -10.48 -16.78
N ARG A 70 20.94 -10.69 -17.44
CA ARG A 70 21.90 -9.65 -17.87
C ARG A 70 21.70 -9.37 -19.36
N GLN A 71 21.63 -8.08 -19.71
CA GLN A 71 21.67 -7.53 -21.06
C GLN A 71 22.81 -8.13 -21.92
N LEU A 72 22.53 -8.35 -23.20
CA LEU A 72 23.54 -8.40 -24.27
C LEU A 72 22.99 -7.67 -25.50
N THR A 73 23.58 -6.51 -25.77
CA THR A 73 23.48 -5.74 -27.02
C THR A 73 24.43 -6.33 -28.06
N VAL A 74 23.98 -6.51 -29.30
CA VAL A 74 24.81 -6.45 -30.51
C VAL A 74 23.98 -5.86 -31.64
N ASP A 75 24.42 -4.70 -32.14
CA ASP A 75 24.01 -4.11 -33.42
C ASP A 75 24.70 -4.84 -34.60
N VAL A 76 24.03 -4.90 -35.75
CA VAL A 76 24.52 -4.48 -37.10
C VAL A 76 23.53 -4.93 -38.18
N ALA A 77 23.46 -4.09 -39.22
CA ALA A 77 22.42 -3.92 -40.22
C ALA A 77 22.32 -4.94 -41.37
N ALA A 78 21.19 -4.82 -42.08
CA ALA A 78 21.02 -4.83 -43.55
C ALA A 78 20.36 -6.06 -44.24
N SER A 79 19.26 -5.71 -44.94
CA SER A 79 18.70 -6.24 -46.20
C SER A 79 18.09 -7.65 -46.30
N ALA A 80 16.74 -7.64 -46.35
CA ALA A 80 15.85 -8.19 -47.38
C ALA A 80 16.04 -9.61 -47.98
N SER A 81 14.89 -10.31 -48.03
CA SER A 81 14.49 -11.45 -48.88
C SER A 81 14.72 -12.87 -48.33
N SER A 82 13.65 -13.47 -47.79
CA SER A 82 13.26 -14.90 -47.95
C SER A 82 12.16 -15.33 -46.97
N HIS A 83 11.01 -14.64 -46.99
CA HIS A 83 9.77 -15.16 -46.40
C HIS A 83 9.10 -16.12 -47.40
N SER A 84 9.57 -17.37 -47.49
CA SER A 84 8.80 -18.43 -48.16
C SER A 84 9.15 -19.87 -47.76
N THR A 85 10.15 -20.11 -46.91
CA THR A 85 10.60 -21.49 -46.58
C THR A 85 10.38 -21.95 -45.14
N LEU A 86 9.81 -21.12 -44.26
CA LEU A 86 9.45 -21.50 -42.88
C LEU A 86 7.99 -21.91 -42.67
N SER A 87 7.14 -21.77 -43.70
CA SER A 87 5.72 -22.17 -43.65
C SER A 87 5.48 -23.63 -44.07
N ALA A 88 6.42 -24.25 -44.80
CA ALA A 88 6.25 -25.61 -45.34
C ALA A 88 6.62 -26.73 -44.34
N GLU A 89 7.50 -26.48 -43.36
CA GLU A 89 7.95 -27.52 -42.43
C GLU A 89 7.04 -27.68 -41.19
N LEU A 90 6.26 -26.64 -40.84
CA LEU A 90 5.27 -26.74 -39.74
C LEU A 90 3.99 -27.49 -40.16
N HIS A 91 3.62 -27.44 -41.44
CA HIS A 91 2.42 -28.13 -41.96
C HIS A 91 2.61 -29.65 -42.11
N ARG A 92 3.86 -30.14 -42.14
CA ARG A 92 4.20 -31.57 -42.27
C ARG A 92 4.23 -32.32 -40.93
N ARG A 93 4.36 -31.61 -39.80
CA ARG A 93 4.37 -32.21 -38.46
C ARG A 93 3.00 -32.26 -37.77
N LEU A 94 2.02 -31.45 -38.22
CA LEU A 94 0.65 -31.48 -37.70
C LEU A 94 -0.26 -32.48 -38.42
N SER A 95 0.16 -33.03 -39.55
CA SER A 95 -0.60 -34.00 -40.35
C SER A 95 -0.26 -35.48 -40.04
N ALA A 96 0.71 -35.75 -39.18
CA ALA A 96 1.10 -37.11 -38.78
C ALA A 96 0.52 -37.59 -37.43
N SER A 97 -0.14 -36.72 -36.64
CA SER A 97 -0.76 -37.11 -35.36
C SER A 97 -2.27 -37.36 -35.43
N LEU A 98 -2.88 -37.20 -36.61
CA LEU A 98 -4.34 -37.32 -36.82
C LEU A 98 -4.72 -38.48 -37.73
N ARG A 99 -3.84 -39.49 -37.85
CA ARG A 99 -4.02 -40.67 -38.72
C ARG A 99 -3.80 -42.02 -38.04
N VAL A 100 -4.16 -42.14 -36.77
CA VAL A 100 -4.36 -43.44 -36.12
C VAL A 100 -5.64 -43.40 -35.30
N SER A 101 -6.54 -44.33 -35.60
CA SER A 101 -7.86 -44.57 -34.99
C SER A 101 -9.08 -43.90 -35.66
N PHE A 102 -9.24 -44.12 -36.96
CA PHE A 102 -10.58 -44.27 -37.57
C PHE A 102 -10.54 -45.50 -38.49
N MET A 103 -11.58 -46.33 -38.41
CA MET A 103 -11.84 -47.59 -39.14
C MET A 103 -11.33 -48.90 -38.51
N ASN A 104 -12.12 -49.46 -37.58
CA ASN A 104 -12.68 -50.81 -37.74
C ASN A 104 -13.83 -51.01 -36.73
N ASN A 105 -15.08 -50.99 -37.19
CA ASN A 105 -16.23 -51.38 -36.37
C ASN A 105 -17.10 -52.36 -37.17
N GLN A 106 -16.56 -53.56 -37.41
CA GLN A 106 -17.40 -54.72 -37.71
C GLN A 106 -18.01 -55.19 -36.40
N LYS A 107 -19.34 -55.10 -36.30
CA LYS A 107 -20.13 -55.60 -35.17
C LYS A 107 -19.88 -57.11 -35.00
N GLN A 108 -19.08 -57.48 -34.01
CA GLN A 108 -19.17 -58.80 -33.38
C GLN A 108 -20.18 -58.70 -32.24
N GLN A 109 -21.31 -59.40 -32.37
CA GLN A 109 -22.23 -59.62 -31.25
C GLN A 109 -21.55 -60.52 -30.22
N LYS A 110 -21.37 -59.99 -29.00
CA LYS A 110 -20.94 -60.75 -27.82
C LYS A 110 -22.17 -61.12 -26.96
N PRO A 111 -22.13 -62.26 -26.26
CA PRO A 111 -23.30 -62.92 -25.71
C PRO A 111 -23.98 -62.09 -24.60
N THR A 112 -25.29 -62.14 -24.60
CA THR A 112 -26.17 -61.42 -23.66
C THR A 112 -26.08 -62.05 -22.28
N LEU A 113 -25.43 -61.38 -21.33
CA LEU A 113 -25.55 -61.69 -19.91
C LEU A 113 -26.89 -61.14 -19.41
N THR A 114 -27.90 -62.00 -19.42
CA THR A 114 -29.17 -61.77 -18.72
C THR A 114 -28.92 -61.73 -17.21
N GLY A 115 -29.25 -60.62 -16.55
CA GLY A 115 -29.53 -60.64 -15.11
C GLY A 115 -28.84 -59.61 -14.21
N GLN A 116 -28.15 -58.58 -14.71
CA GLN A 116 -27.61 -57.53 -13.82
C GLN A 116 -28.15 -56.14 -14.19
N ARG A 117 -29.00 -55.63 -13.30
CA ARG A 117 -29.66 -54.32 -13.39
C ARG A 117 -28.60 -53.22 -13.26
N PHE A 118 -28.10 -52.73 -14.39
CA PHE A 118 -27.27 -51.52 -14.41
C PHE A 118 -28.13 -50.33 -13.96
N LYS A 119 -27.89 -49.84 -12.74
CA LYS A 119 -28.33 -48.50 -12.35
C LYS A 119 -27.56 -47.51 -13.20
N THR A 120 -28.23 -46.91 -14.18
CA THR A 120 -27.78 -45.67 -14.82
C THR A 120 -27.51 -44.64 -13.71
N ARG A 121 -26.26 -44.18 -13.59
CA ARG A 121 -25.97 -42.99 -12.79
C ARG A 121 -26.77 -41.85 -13.42
N LYS A 122 -27.52 -41.10 -12.60
CA LYS A 122 -28.14 -39.84 -13.01
C LYS A 122 -27.05 -39.00 -13.67
N ARG A 123 -27.17 -38.81 -14.98
CA ARG A 123 -26.43 -37.77 -15.69
C ARG A 123 -26.97 -36.48 -15.10
N ASP A 124 -26.18 -35.78 -14.29
CA ASP A 124 -26.56 -34.46 -13.78
C ASP A 124 -26.95 -33.61 -15.00
N GLU A 125 -28.24 -33.31 -15.13
CA GLU A 125 -28.72 -32.31 -16.07
C GLU A 125 -27.99 -31.03 -15.67
N LYS A 126 -27.03 -30.63 -16.50
CA LYS A 126 -26.33 -29.36 -16.35
C LYS A 126 -27.43 -28.31 -16.47
N GLU A 127 -27.86 -27.74 -15.34
CA GLU A 127 -28.94 -26.75 -15.30
C GLU A 127 -28.73 -25.76 -16.44
N ARG A 128 -29.75 -25.55 -17.27
CA ARG A 128 -29.66 -24.67 -18.44
C ARG A 128 -29.32 -23.26 -17.96
N PHE A 129 -28.35 -22.61 -18.61
CA PHE A 129 -28.08 -21.20 -18.33
C PHE A 129 -29.21 -20.39 -18.94
N ASP A 130 -30.06 -19.81 -18.10
CA ASP A 130 -31.23 -19.04 -18.51
C ASP A 130 -31.29 -17.73 -17.71
N PRO A 131 -30.52 -16.71 -18.12
CA PRO A 131 -30.45 -15.44 -17.41
C PRO A 131 -31.77 -14.66 -17.50
N THR A 132 -32.59 -14.90 -18.53
CA THR A 132 -33.91 -14.26 -18.68
C THR A 132 -34.88 -14.75 -17.63
N GLN A 133 -34.98 -16.07 -17.41
CA GLN A 133 -35.83 -16.62 -16.36
C GLN A 133 -35.40 -16.15 -14.95
N PHE A 134 -34.08 -16.06 -14.73
CA PHE A 134 -33.54 -15.51 -13.50
C PHE A 134 -33.93 -14.04 -13.32
N GLN A 135 -33.79 -13.22 -14.37
CA GLN A 135 -34.19 -11.81 -14.35
C GLN A 135 -35.67 -11.65 -14.02
N GLU A 136 -36.56 -12.38 -14.70
CA GLU A 136 -38.01 -12.31 -14.44
C GLU A 136 -38.34 -12.61 -12.98
N SER A 137 -37.69 -13.62 -12.38
CA SER A 137 -37.90 -14.00 -10.98
C SER A 137 -37.47 -12.90 -10.01
N ILE A 138 -36.32 -12.25 -10.27
CA ILE A 138 -35.83 -11.15 -9.44
C ILE A 138 -36.71 -9.91 -9.62
N VAL A 139 -36.99 -9.51 -10.86
CA VAL A 139 -37.82 -8.34 -11.21
C VAL A 139 -39.22 -8.47 -10.61
N GLN A 140 -39.84 -9.65 -10.67
CA GLN A 140 -41.14 -9.89 -10.06
C GLN A 140 -41.10 -9.67 -8.55
N GLY A 141 -40.07 -10.16 -7.86
CA GLY A 141 -39.92 -9.96 -6.42
C GLY A 141 -39.66 -8.51 -6.03
N LEU A 142 -38.81 -7.81 -6.78
CA LEU A 142 -38.55 -6.38 -6.57
C LEU A 142 -39.81 -5.53 -6.77
N ASN A 143 -40.63 -5.86 -7.79
CA ASN A 143 -41.90 -5.19 -8.03
C ASN A 143 -42.93 -5.43 -6.91
N GLN A 144 -42.82 -6.53 -6.16
CA GLN A 144 -43.67 -6.80 -4.99
C GLN A 144 -43.19 -6.07 -3.73
N THR A 145 -41.88 -5.86 -3.57
CA THR A 145 -41.31 -5.13 -2.43
C THR A 145 -41.44 -3.61 -2.57
N GLY A 146 -41.53 -3.10 -3.80
CA GLY A 146 -41.63 -1.68 -4.07
C GLY A 146 -40.37 -0.92 -3.65
N THR A 147 -40.54 0.28 -3.08
CA THR A 147 -39.44 1.16 -2.65
C THR A 147 -38.89 0.83 -1.25
N ASP A 148 -39.44 -0.17 -0.55
CA ASP A 148 -38.96 -0.56 0.78
C ASP A 148 -37.67 -1.39 0.67
N LEU A 149 -36.53 -0.73 0.88
CA LEU A 149 -35.20 -1.36 0.80
C LEU A 149 -34.97 -2.43 1.87
N GLU A 150 -35.69 -2.40 3.00
CA GLU A 150 -35.61 -3.47 4.00
C GLU A 150 -36.37 -4.70 3.51
N ALA A 151 -37.53 -4.52 2.87
CA ALA A 151 -38.25 -5.59 2.21
C ALA A 151 -37.43 -6.18 1.04
N VAL A 152 -36.77 -5.34 0.24
CA VAL A 152 -35.84 -5.78 -0.82
C VAL A 152 -34.73 -6.65 -0.22
N ALA A 153 -34.06 -6.23 0.85
CA ALA A 153 -33.00 -7.01 1.49
C ALA A 153 -33.50 -8.38 1.99
N LYS A 154 -34.69 -8.42 2.61
CA LYS A 154 -35.32 -9.68 3.07
C LYS A 154 -35.68 -10.61 1.90
N PHE A 155 -36.23 -10.05 0.83
CA PHE A 155 -36.53 -10.79 -0.39
C PHE A 155 -35.25 -11.41 -0.98
N LEU A 156 -34.18 -10.63 -1.13
CA LEU A 156 -32.94 -11.11 -1.71
C LEU A 156 -32.28 -12.19 -0.83
N ASP A 157 -32.35 -12.09 0.50
CA ASP A 157 -31.90 -13.16 1.40
C ASP A 157 -32.71 -14.44 1.20
N ALA A 158 -34.05 -14.35 1.24
CA ALA A 158 -34.93 -15.51 1.07
C ALA A 158 -34.80 -16.18 -0.31
N SER A 159 -34.65 -15.39 -1.37
CA SER A 159 -34.58 -15.86 -2.75
C SER A 159 -33.25 -16.53 -3.09
N GLY A 160 -32.15 -16.17 -2.41
CA GLY A 160 -30.84 -16.79 -2.65
C GLY A 160 -30.74 -18.26 -2.22
N ALA A 161 -31.72 -18.77 -1.46
CA ALA A 161 -31.85 -20.20 -1.19
C ALA A 161 -32.46 -20.99 -2.36
N LYS A 162 -33.16 -20.29 -3.28
CA LYS A 162 -33.88 -20.89 -4.41
C LYS A 162 -33.22 -20.57 -5.75
N LEU A 163 -32.59 -19.41 -5.86
CA LEU A 163 -31.96 -18.90 -7.07
C LEU A 163 -30.43 -19.00 -6.97
N ASP A 164 -29.77 -19.41 -8.05
CA ASP A 164 -28.31 -19.53 -8.09
C ASP A 164 -27.63 -18.17 -8.35
N TYR A 165 -27.46 -17.38 -7.28
CA TYR A 165 -26.77 -16.09 -7.38
C TYR A 165 -25.32 -16.21 -7.85
N ARG A 166 -24.64 -17.34 -7.58
CA ARG A 166 -23.24 -17.50 -7.96
C ARG A 166 -23.08 -17.52 -9.48
N ARG A 167 -24.01 -18.19 -10.16
CA ARG A 167 -24.01 -18.31 -11.61
C ARG A 167 -24.51 -17.06 -12.31
N TYR A 168 -25.46 -16.36 -11.71
CA TYR A 168 -26.11 -15.18 -12.28
C TYR A 168 -25.69 -13.87 -11.56
N ALA A 169 -24.48 -13.82 -10.99
CA ALA A 169 -24.02 -12.67 -10.20
C ALA A 169 -24.04 -11.36 -11.02
N GLU A 170 -23.52 -11.39 -12.25
CA GLU A 170 -23.55 -10.27 -13.20
C GLU A 170 -24.99 -9.81 -13.45
N THR A 171 -25.87 -10.73 -13.89
CA THR A 171 -27.30 -10.45 -14.10
C THR A 171 -27.99 -9.89 -12.86
N LEU A 172 -27.69 -10.41 -11.68
CA LEU A 172 -28.25 -9.94 -10.41
C LEU A 172 -27.88 -8.47 -10.15
N PHE A 173 -26.59 -8.13 -10.30
CA PHE A 173 -26.12 -6.78 -10.04
C PHE A 173 -26.54 -5.78 -11.12
N ASP A 174 -26.63 -6.20 -12.39
CA ASP A 174 -27.25 -5.42 -13.47
C ASP A 174 -28.69 -5.04 -13.11
N ILE A 175 -29.49 -6.00 -12.63
CA ILE A 175 -30.89 -5.72 -12.23
C ILE A 175 -30.96 -4.78 -11.04
N LEU A 176 -30.14 -4.99 -10.01
CA LEU A 176 -30.16 -4.14 -8.80
C LEU A 176 -29.69 -2.71 -9.08
N VAL A 177 -28.77 -2.52 -10.02
CA VAL A 177 -28.23 -1.20 -10.37
C VAL A 177 -29.07 -0.53 -11.45
N ALA A 178 -29.25 -1.18 -12.59
CA ALA A 178 -29.85 -0.60 -13.80
C ALA A 178 -31.31 -1.02 -14.05
N GLY A 179 -31.87 -1.92 -13.23
CA GLY A 179 -33.26 -2.39 -13.36
C GLY A 179 -33.46 -3.49 -14.39
N GLY A 180 -32.40 -3.96 -15.05
CA GLY A 180 -32.44 -5.04 -16.04
C GLY A 180 -31.05 -5.39 -16.56
N MET A 181 -30.94 -6.43 -17.38
CA MET A 181 -29.67 -6.86 -17.98
C MET A 181 -29.06 -5.78 -18.88
N LEU A 182 -27.75 -5.56 -18.73
CA LEU A 182 -27.00 -4.64 -19.58
C LEU A 182 -26.38 -5.37 -20.77
N ALA A 183 -26.45 -4.75 -21.95
CA ALA A 183 -25.76 -5.24 -23.13
C ALA A 183 -24.23 -5.05 -23.00
N PRO A 184 -23.42 -5.79 -23.77
CA PRO A 184 -21.98 -5.54 -23.87
C PRO A 184 -21.71 -4.10 -24.32
N GLY A 185 -21.33 -3.22 -23.40
CA GLY A 185 -21.23 -1.77 -23.65
C GLY A 185 -21.96 -0.88 -22.64
N GLY A 186 -22.75 -1.47 -21.72
CA GLY A 186 -23.42 -0.75 -20.64
C GLY A 186 -24.69 -0.01 -21.07
N THR A 187 -25.26 -0.34 -22.22
CA THR A 187 -26.59 0.11 -22.62
C THR A 187 -27.64 -0.88 -22.16
N LEU A 188 -28.80 -0.39 -21.72
CA LEU A 188 -29.95 -1.25 -21.44
C LEU A 188 -30.42 -1.90 -22.75
N SER A 189 -30.71 -3.20 -22.71
CA SER A 189 -31.35 -3.88 -23.85
C SER A 189 -32.81 -3.44 -23.94
N ASP A 190 -33.29 -3.05 -25.14
CA ASP A 190 -34.66 -2.54 -25.34
C ASP A 190 -35.75 -3.63 -25.25
N ASP A 191 -35.38 -4.90 -25.44
CA ASP A 191 -36.33 -6.02 -25.53
C ASP A 191 -36.60 -6.76 -24.19
N MET A 192 -36.24 -6.18 -23.04
CA MET A 192 -36.20 -6.95 -21.77
C MET A 192 -37.01 -6.36 -20.60
N THR A 193 -37.46 -7.24 -19.71
CA THR A 193 -38.28 -6.96 -18.52
C THR A 193 -37.53 -6.05 -17.54
N ARG A 194 -38.01 -4.81 -17.33
CA ARG A 194 -37.38 -3.83 -16.42
C ARG A 194 -38.14 -3.71 -15.10
N THR A 195 -37.42 -3.38 -14.04
CA THR A 195 -37.99 -2.90 -12.77
C THR A 195 -37.65 -1.44 -12.56
N GLU A 196 -38.59 -0.69 -11.98
CA GLU A 196 -38.37 0.68 -11.51
C GLU A 196 -37.82 0.72 -10.08
N PHE A 197 -37.59 -0.43 -9.44
CA PHE A 197 -37.05 -0.54 -8.09
C PHE A 197 -35.55 -0.90 -8.13
N CYS A 198 -34.74 -0.01 -8.70
CA CYS A 198 -33.29 -0.15 -8.82
C CYS A 198 -32.55 1.16 -8.48
N LEU A 199 -31.22 1.11 -8.42
CA LEU A 199 -30.40 2.28 -8.08
C LEU A 199 -30.62 3.45 -9.06
N PHE A 200 -30.71 3.18 -10.36
CA PHE A 200 -30.78 4.21 -11.39
C PHE A 200 -32.08 5.01 -11.37
N THR A 201 -33.18 4.42 -10.90
CA THR A 201 -34.47 5.09 -10.72
C THR A 201 -34.67 5.69 -9.33
N ALA A 202 -33.77 5.41 -8.37
CA ALA A 202 -33.83 5.93 -7.00
C ALA A 202 -33.64 7.45 -6.90
N GLN A 203 -33.92 8.04 -5.74
CA GLN A 203 -33.62 9.46 -5.48
C GLN A 203 -32.10 9.70 -5.38
N GLU A 204 -31.60 10.81 -5.95
CA GLU A 204 -30.18 11.21 -5.90
C GLU A 204 -29.87 11.96 -4.59
N ASP A 205 -29.91 11.26 -3.46
CA ASP A 205 -29.58 11.79 -2.14
C ASP A 205 -28.76 10.79 -1.32
N LEU A 206 -28.03 11.29 -0.31
CA LEU A 206 -27.10 10.46 0.47
C LEU A 206 -27.81 9.39 1.30
N GLU A 207 -28.99 9.68 1.85
CA GLU A 207 -29.73 8.75 2.70
C GLU A 207 -30.20 7.54 1.89
N THR A 208 -30.76 7.78 0.70
CA THR A 208 -31.14 6.72 -0.24
C THR A 208 -29.92 5.90 -0.67
N MET A 209 -28.80 6.53 -1.02
CA MET A 209 -27.59 5.81 -1.44
C MET A 209 -26.98 4.96 -0.31
N GLN A 210 -27.03 5.45 0.93
CA GLN A 210 -26.62 4.67 2.12
C GLN A 210 -27.54 3.47 2.32
N ALA A 211 -28.86 3.63 2.15
CA ALA A 211 -29.80 2.53 2.26
C ALA A 211 -29.57 1.45 1.19
N TYR A 212 -29.31 1.84 -0.06
CA TYR A 212 -28.88 0.91 -1.11
C TYR A 212 -27.56 0.20 -0.78
N ALA A 213 -26.56 0.93 -0.27
CA ALA A 213 -25.31 0.33 0.18
C ALA A 213 -25.54 -0.72 1.30
N GLN A 214 -26.50 -0.49 2.19
CA GLN A 214 -26.88 -1.47 3.21
C GLN A 214 -27.51 -2.73 2.62
N VAL A 215 -28.34 -2.61 1.56
CA VAL A 215 -28.88 -3.78 0.84
C VAL A 215 -27.74 -4.64 0.28
N PHE A 216 -26.79 -4.04 -0.44
CA PHE A 216 -25.63 -4.75 -0.97
C PHE A 216 -24.78 -5.37 0.15
N ASN A 217 -24.53 -4.63 1.23
CA ASN A 217 -23.76 -5.14 2.38
C ASN A 217 -24.43 -6.34 3.05
N LYS A 218 -25.75 -6.29 3.28
CA LYS A 218 -26.52 -7.43 3.82
C LYS A 218 -26.43 -8.64 2.89
N LEU A 219 -26.62 -8.43 1.59
CA LEU A 219 -26.56 -9.48 0.58
C LEU A 219 -25.18 -10.14 0.52
N ILE A 220 -24.10 -9.36 0.43
CA ILE A 220 -22.72 -9.87 0.34
C ILE A 220 -22.28 -10.52 1.64
N ARG A 221 -22.68 -9.97 2.80
CA ARG A 221 -22.38 -10.59 4.10
C ARG A 221 -23.02 -11.96 4.23
N ARG A 222 -24.23 -12.13 3.69
CA ARG A 222 -24.94 -13.42 3.67
C ARG A 222 -24.37 -14.38 2.64
N TYR A 223 -24.11 -13.90 1.43
CA TYR A 223 -23.62 -14.68 0.30
C TYR A 223 -22.21 -14.23 -0.08
N LYS A 224 -21.23 -14.53 0.79
CA LYS A 224 -19.84 -14.05 0.67
C LYS A 224 -19.16 -14.36 -0.66
N TYR A 225 -19.58 -15.44 -1.34
CA TYR A 225 -19.06 -15.79 -2.66
C TYR A 225 -19.40 -14.76 -3.76
N LEU A 226 -20.37 -13.86 -3.52
CA LEU A 226 -20.73 -12.77 -4.42
C LEU A 226 -19.77 -11.58 -4.35
N GLU A 227 -18.97 -11.46 -3.30
CA GLU A 227 -18.09 -10.30 -3.08
C GLU A 227 -17.21 -10.00 -4.30
N LYS A 228 -16.56 -11.03 -4.86
CA LYS A 228 -15.73 -10.85 -6.05
C LYS A 228 -16.56 -10.49 -7.29
N GLY A 229 -17.72 -11.11 -7.47
CA GLY A 229 -18.62 -10.81 -8.59
C GLY A 229 -19.15 -9.37 -8.52
N PHE A 230 -19.45 -8.90 -7.31
CA PHE A 230 -19.87 -7.53 -7.07
C PHE A 230 -18.79 -6.51 -7.41
N GLU A 231 -17.56 -6.74 -6.93
CA GLU A 231 -16.44 -5.83 -7.24
C GLU A 231 -16.16 -5.76 -8.75
N GLU A 232 -16.15 -6.89 -9.45
CA GLU A 232 -15.95 -6.92 -10.90
C GLU A 232 -17.11 -6.23 -11.65
N GLU A 233 -18.36 -6.39 -11.20
CA GLU A 233 -19.49 -5.71 -11.85
C GLU A 233 -19.44 -4.20 -11.65
N ILE A 234 -19.17 -3.71 -10.43
CA ILE A 234 -18.97 -2.27 -10.21
C ILE A 234 -17.83 -1.76 -11.09
N LYS A 235 -16.71 -2.48 -11.16
CA LYS A 235 -15.58 -2.11 -12.02
C LYS A 235 -15.97 -2.05 -13.50
N LYS A 236 -16.83 -2.96 -13.97
CA LYS A 236 -17.38 -2.99 -15.33
C LYS A 236 -18.32 -1.81 -15.59
N LEU A 237 -19.24 -1.51 -14.67
CA LEU A 237 -20.13 -0.34 -14.75
C LEU A 237 -19.33 0.97 -14.85
N LEU A 238 -18.24 1.09 -14.09
CA LEU A 238 -17.32 2.25 -14.13
C LEU A 238 -16.60 2.38 -15.49
N LEU A 239 -16.46 1.31 -16.28
CA LEU A 239 -15.88 1.36 -17.62
C LEU A 239 -16.87 1.91 -18.66
N PHE A 240 -18.18 1.70 -18.43
CA PHE A 240 -19.25 2.03 -19.36
C PHE A 240 -20.05 3.28 -18.98
N LEU A 241 -19.47 4.19 -18.18
CA LEU A 241 -20.17 5.39 -17.72
C LEU A 241 -20.78 6.26 -18.83
N LYS A 242 -20.29 6.18 -20.08
CA LYS A 242 -20.88 6.88 -21.23
C LYS A 242 -22.28 6.38 -21.60
N GLY A 243 -22.58 5.11 -21.31
CA GLY A 243 -23.90 4.53 -21.56
C GLY A 243 -24.97 5.06 -20.60
N PHE A 244 -24.58 5.78 -19.55
CA PHE A 244 -25.46 6.25 -18.50
C PHE A 244 -25.69 7.76 -18.56
N THR A 245 -26.91 8.15 -18.19
CA THR A 245 -27.29 9.56 -18.00
C THR A 245 -26.49 10.18 -16.86
N GLU A 246 -26.48 11.52 -16.78
CA GLU A 246 -25.75 12.22 -15.71
C GLU A 246 -26.28 11.87 -14.31
N SER A 247 -27.60 11.79 -14.15
CA SER A 247 -28.26 11.37 -12.90
C SER A 247 -27.85 9.95 -12.48
N GLU A 248 -27.83 9.00 -13.41
CA GLU A 248 -27.41 7.62 -13.12
C GLU A 248 -25.93 7.55 -12.71
N ARG A 249 -25.06 8.29 -13.42
CA ARG A 249 -23.65 8.41 -13.07
C ARG A 249 -23.46 9.01 -11.67
N ASN A 250 -24.24 10.02 -11.30
CA ASN A 250 -24.17 10.63 -9.98
C ASN A 250 -24.55 9.65 -8.88
N LYS A 251 -25.67 8.92 -9.03
CA LYS A 251 -26.11 7.89 -8.07
C LYS A 251 -25.07 6.78 -7.93
N LEU A 252 -24.53 6.29 -9.06
CA LEU A 252 -23.48 5.28 -9.06
C LEU A 252 -22.20 5.80 -8.39
N ALA A 253 -21.80 7.05 -8.63
CA ALA A 253 -20.65 7.66 -7.97
C ALA A 253 -20.84 7.77 -6.46
N MET A 254 -22.01 8.23 -6.03
CA MET A 254 -22.36 8.36 -4.61
C MET A 254 -22.32 7.00 -3.91
N LEU A 255 -23.00 6.00 -4.46
CA LEU A 255 -22.98 4.62 -3.96
C LEU A 255 -21.55 4.07 -3.90
N THR A 256 -20.78 4.22 -4.98
CA THR A 256 -19.40 3.72 -5.05
C THR A 256 -18.53 4.33 -3.95
N GLY A 257 -18.66 5.64 -3.69
CA GLY A 257 -17.93 6.29 -2.60
C GLY A 257 -18.31 5.75 -1.22
N ILE A 258 -19.58 5.47 -0.96
CA ILE A 258 -20.05 4.87 0.30
C ILE A 258 -19.53 3.42 0.45
N LEU A 259 -19.56 2.62 -0.62
CA LEU A 259 -19.05 1.25 -0.61
C LEU A 259 -17.53 1.21 -0.38
N LEU A 260 -16.79 2.13 -0.99
CA LEU A 260 -15.35 2.28 -0.79
C LEU A 260 -15.01 2.75 0.64
N ALA A 261 -15.78 3.70 1.17
CA ALA A 261 -15.66 4.15 2.55
C ALA A 261 -15.84 3.00 3.52
N ASN A 262 -16.90 2.19 3.33
CA ASN A 262 -17.20 1.05 4.18
C ASN A 262 -16.24 -0.14 3.99
N GLY A 263 -15.39 -0.11 2.95
CA GLY A 263 -14.46 -1.20 2.64
C GLY A 263 -15.15 -2.43 2.06
N SER A 264 -16.36 -2.27 1.52
CA SER A 264 -17.13 -3.33 0.85
C SER A 264 -16.56 -3.69 -0.51
N ILE A 265 -15.85 -2.75 -1.15
CA ILE A 265 -15.13 -2.93 -2.41
C ILE A 265 -13.74 -2.30 -2.31
N SER A 266 -12.79 -2.82 -3.06
CA SER A 266 -11.43 -2.29 -3.12
C SER A 266 -11.32 -1.05 -4.02
N ALA A 267 -10.44 -0.10 -3.66
CA ALA A 267 -10.14 1.07 -4.48
C ALA A 267 -9.54 0.73 -5.86
N SER A 268 -9.12 -0.52 -6.09
CA SER A 268 -8.65 -1.01 -7.39
C SER A 268 -9.65 -0.83 -8.53
N ILE A 269 -10.95 -0.73 -8.23
CA ILE A 269 -11.98 -0.45 -9.25
C ILE A 269 -11.83 0.91 -9.92
N LEU A 270 -11.19 1.89 -9.24
CA LEU A 270 -11.02 3.24 -9.77
C LEU A 270 -10.10 3.27 -10.99
N SER A 271 -9.34 2.19 -11.25
CA SER A 271 -8.58 2.03 -12.49
C SER A 271 -9.43 2.18 -13.75
N SER A 272 -10.71 1.80 -13.70
CA SER A 272 -11.64 1.96 -14.82
C SER A 272 -11.88 3.44 -15.19
N LEU A 273 -11.78 4.35 -14.23
CA LEU A 273 -11.96 5.79 -14.47
C LEU A 273 -10.80 6.40 -15.28
N PHE A 274 -9.65 5.74 -15.35
CA PHE A 274 -8.50 6.22 -16.13
C PHE A 274 -8.58 5.84 -17.61
N ASN A 275 -9.68 5.22 -18.05
CA ASN A 275 -9.89 4.91 -19.45
C ASN A 275 -9.90 6.18 -20.30
N GLU A 276 -9.09 6.22 -21.36
CA GLU A 276 -8.93 7.40 -22.22
C GLU A 276 -10.26 7.92 -22.79
N ASN A 277 -11.20 7.04 -23.09
CA ASN A 277 -12.49 7.44 -23.67
C ASN A 277 -13.30 8.26 -22.66
N LEU A 278 -13.28 7.87 -21.38
CA LEU A 278 -13.98 8.58 -20.30
C LEU A 278 -13.27 9.89 -19.92
N VAL A 279 -11.94 9.83 -19.90
CA VAL A 279 -11.08 10.95 -19.53
C VAL A 279 -11.19 12.09 -20.56
N LYS A 280 -11.15 11.78 -21.86
CA LYS A 280 -11.25 12.78 -22.94
C LYS A 280 -12.55 13.58 -22.91
N GLU A 281 -13.66 12.95 -22.50
CA GLU A 281 -14.97 13.59 -22.39
C GLU A 281 -15.24 14.24 -21.01
N GLY A 282 -14.29 14.15 -20.08
CA GLY A 282 -14.44 14.71 -18.73
C GLY A 282 -15.37 13.94 -17.80
N VAL A 283 -15.90 12.78 -18.24
CA VAL A 283 -16.79 11.93 -17.46
C VAL A 283 -16.09 11.41 -16.21
N SER A 284 -14.81 11.02 -16.32
CA SER A 284 -14.00 10.52 -15.21
C SER A 284 -13.87 11.54 -14.07
N ALA A 285 -13.53 12.79 -14.42
CA ALA A 285 -13.35 13.85 -13.43
C ALA A 285 -14.67 14.24 -12.76
N ALA A 286 -15.78 14.32 -13.53
CA ALA A 286 -17.10 14.60 -12.99
C ALA A 286 -17.58 13.49 -12.02
N PHE A 287 -17.41 12.22 -12.42
CA PHE A 287 -17.74 11.07 -11.58
C PHE A 287 -16.90 11.06 -10.29
N ALA A 288 -15.59 11.30 -10.39
CA ALA A 288 -14.68 11.33 -9.25
C ALA A 288 -15.06 12.39 -8.21
N VAL A 289 -15.56 13.57 -8.64
CA VAL A 289 -16.04 14.61 -7.72
C VAL A 289 -17.19 14.10 -6.86
N LYS A 290 -18.22 13.50 -7.47
CA LYS A 290 -19.37 12.97 -6.74
C LYS A 290 -18.97 11.82 -5.80
N LEU A 291 -18.09 10.94 -6.27
CA LEU A 291 -17.56 9.82 -5.49
C LEU A 291 -16.75 10.26 -4.28
N PHE A 292 -15.81 11.20 -4.44
CA PHE A 292 -15.00 11.65 -3.31
C PHE A 292 -15.81 12.49 -2.32
N LYS A 293 -16.84 13.22 -2.79
CA LYS A 293 -17.80 13.87 -1.88
C LYS A 293 -18.52 12.87 -0.99
N SER A 294 -19.09 11.80 -1.56
CA SER A 294 -19.79 10.80 -0.74
C SER A 294 -18.84 10.01 0.16
N TRP A 295 -17.64 9.67 -0.32
CA TRP A 295 -16.64 8.98 0.49
C TRP A 295 -16.20 9.83 1.70
N ILE A 296 -15.83 11.10 1.47
CA ILE A 296 -15.40 11.99 2.56
C ILE A 296 -16.55 12.26 3.53
N HIS A 297 -17.79 12.40 3.03
CA HIS A 297 -18.96 12.53 3.90
C HIS A 297 -19.18 11.30 4.79
N GLU A 298 -18.98 10.10 4.25
CA GLU A 298 -19.15 8.84 5.00
C GLU A 298 -18.02 8.62 6.02
N LYS A 299 -16.80 9.09 5.72
CA LYS A 299 -15.62 8.97 6.58
C LYS A 299 -14.78 10.25 6.62
N ASP A 300 -13.61 10.23 5.99
CA ASP A 300 -12.64 11.32 5.98
C ASP A 300 -11.60 11.13 4.85
N ILE A 301 -10.78 12.15 4.63
CA ILE A 301 -9.66 12.11 3.69
C ILE A 301 -8.62 11.02 4.03
N ASN A 302 -8.45 10.67 5.31
CA ASN A 302 -7.49 9.64 5.72
C ASN A 302 -7.91 8.26 5.22
N SER A 303 -9.21 7.96 5.26
CA SER A 303 -9.78 6.74 4.68
C SER A 303 -9.54 6.67 3.18
N VAL A 304 -9.73 7.77 2.45
CA VAL A 304 -9.44 7.84 1.01
C VAL A 304 -7.95 7.58 0.76
N ALA A 305 -7.09 8.33 1.46
CA ALA A 305 -5.64 8.26 1.29
C ALA A 305 -5.09 6.86 1.61
N ALA A 306 -5.56 6.23 2.68
CA ALA A 306 -5.16 4.88 3.06
C ALA A 306 -5.59 3.83 2.02
N SER A 307 -6.84 3.90 1.54
CA SER A 307 -7.35 2.97 0.53
C SER A 307 -6.63 3.13 -0.81
N LEU A 308 -6.36 4.36 -1.27
CA LEU A 308 -5.61 4.61 -2.51
C LEU A 308 -4.16 4.14 -2.41
N ARG A 309 -3.47 4.39 -1.29
CA ARG A 309 -2.10 3.89 -1.05
C ARG A 309 -2.03 2.37 -1.06
N LYS A 310 -3.02 1.68 -0.46
CA LYS A 310 -3.07 0.21 -0.39
C LYS A 310 -3.07 -0.44 -1.78
N VAL A 311 -3.65 0.22 -2.77
CA VAL A 311 -3.73 -0.27 -4.16
C VAL A 311 -2.76 0.44 -5.12
N GLY A 312 -1.90 1.33 -4.62
CA GLY A 312 -0.94 2.07 -5.44
C GLY A 312 -1.57 3.09 -6.42
N MET A 313 -2.73 3.66 -6.08
CA MET A 313 -3.44 4.63 -6.92
C MET A 313 -3.30 6.08 -6.45
N ASP A 314 -2.66 6.31 -5.32
CA ASP A 314 -2.37 7.62 -4.76
C ASP A 314 -1.65 8.56 -5.75
N ASN A 315 -0.75 8.03 -6.57
CA ASN A 315 0.00 8.81 -7.58
C ASN A 315 -0.74 9.00 -8.92
N ARG A 316 -1.90 8.37 -9.11
CA ARG A 316 -2.58 8.27 -10.42
C ARG A 316 -3.77 9.21 -10.58
N LEU A 317 -4.11 10.00 -9.56
CA LEU A 317 -5.29 10.89 -9.61
C LEU A 317 -5.23 11.91 -10.75
N MET A 318 -4.04 12.32 -11.20
CA MET A 318 -3.88 13.18 -12.36
C MET A 318 -4.40 12.53 -13.66
N GLU A 319 -4.46 11.20 -13.73
CA GLU A 319 -4.97 10.48 -14.90
C GLU A 319 -6.48 10.62 -15.09
N LEU A 320 -7.22 11.18 -14.12
CA LEU A 320 -8.62 11.58 -14.28
C LEU A 320 -8.80 12.65 -15.37
N PHE A 321 -7.73 13.37 -15.70
CA PHE A 321 -7.72 14.41 -16.72
C PHE A 321 -6.95 13.99 -17.98
N PRO A 322 -7.34 14.52 -19.15
CA PRO A 322 -6.57 14.36 -20.38
C PRO A 322 -5.14 14.88 -20.24
N ALA A 323 -4.19 14.31 -21.00
CA ALA A 323 -2.77 14.63 -20.87
C ALA A 323 -2.44 16.14 -20.92
N ASN A 324 -3.16 16.91 -21.75
CA ASN A 324 -3.01 18.37 -21.88
C ASN A 324 -3.53 19.18 -20.68
N LYS A 325 -4.19 18.53 -19.71
CA LYS A 325 -4.75 19.15 -18.50
C LYS A 325 -4.20 18.56 -17.19
N ARG A 326 -3.18 17.69 -17.27
CA ARG A 326 -2.54 17.07 -16.08
C ARG A 326 -1.55 18.03 -15.43
N SER A 327 -2.06 19.11 -14.85
CA SER A 327 -1.26 20.04 -14.05
C SER A 327 -1.80 20.14 -12.62
N CYS A 328 -0.92 20.43 -11.67
CA CYS A 328 -1.31 20.59 -10.26
C CYS A 328 -2.31 21.73 -10.10
N GLU A 329 -2.15 22.80 -10.87
CA GLU A 329 -3.02 23.98 -10.87
C GLU A 329 -4.41 23.63 -11.39
N HIS A 330 -4.49 22.92 -12.51
CA HIS A 330 -5.77 22.48 -13.07
C HIS A 330 -6.52 21.55 -12.12
N PHE A 331 -5.82 20.52 -11.61
CA PHE A 331 -6.37 19.58 -10.65
C PHE A 331 -6.90 20.30 -9.41
N SER A 332 -6.06 21.15 -8.81
CA SER A 332 -6.42 21.88 -7.59
C SER A 332 -7.60 22.82 -7.84
N LYS A 333 -7.61 23.56 -8.95
CA LYS A 333 -8.73 24.44 -9.30
C LYS A 333 -10.04 23.65 -9.43
N TYR A 334 -10.02 22.56 -10.20
CA TYR A 334 -11.22 21.75 -10.48
C TYR A 334 -11.82 21.17 -9.20
N PHE A 335 -11.01 20.55 -8.34
CA PHE A 335 -11.50 19.94 -7.10
C PHE A 335 -11.83 20.98 -6.03
N ASN A 336 -11.14 22.13 -5.98
CA ASN A 336 -11.48 23.22 -5.05
C ASN A 336 -12.82 23.88 -5.39
N GLU A 337 -13.08 24.14 -6.68
CA GLU A 337 -14.37 24.67 -7.16
C GLU A 337 -15.52 23.70 -6.84
N ALA A 338 -15.23 22.39 -6.81
CA ALA A 338 -16.17 21.39 -6.36
C ALA A 338 -16.30 21.27 -4.83
N GLY A 339 -15.53 21.99 -4.02
CA GLY A 339 -15.55 21.91 -2.55
C GLY A 339 -14.73 20.77 -1.96
N LEU A 340 -13.81 20.17 -2.72
CA LEU A 340 -12.96 19.04 -2.33
C LEU A 340 -11.50 19.47 -2.14
N LYS A 341 -11.27 20.50 -1.32
CA LYS A 341 -9.92 21.02 -1.06
C LYS A 341 -8.97 19.96 -0.49
N GLU A 342 -9.48 19.08 0.35
CA GLU A 342 -8.72 17.99 0.95
C GLU A 342 -8.12 17.02 -0.09
N ILE A 343 -8.85 16.77 -1.19
CA ILE A 343 -8.37 15.93 -2.30
C ILE A 343 -7.30 16.66 -3.11
N SER A 344 -7.47 17.96 -3.36
CA SER A 344 -6.45 18.81 -4.00
C SER A 344 -5.15 18.82 -3.19
N ASP A 345 -5.26 19.03 -1.88
CA ASP A 345 -4.12 19.06 -0.97
C ASP A 345 -3.43 17.69 -0.89
N PHE A 346 -4.20 16.61 -0.85
CA PHE A 346 -3.69 15.24 -0.90
C PHE A 346 -2.90 14.97 -2.20
N ALA A 347 -3.47 15.28 -3.36
CA ALA A 347 -2.83 15.03 -4.66
C ALA A 347 -1.53 15.84 -4.83
N ARG A 348 -1.53 17.10 -4.39
CA ARG A 348 -0.35 17.97 -4.41
C ARG A 348 0.75 17.46 -3.48
N ASN A 349 0.40 17.05 -2.26
CA ASN A 349 1.35 16.45 -1.34
C ASN A 349 1.95 15.16 -1.93
N GLN A 350 1.11 14.34 -2.56
CA GLN A 350 1.56 13.10 -3.17
C GLN A 350 2.51 13.33 -4.35
N GLN A 351 2.24 14.33 -5.19
CA GLN A 351 3.15 14.73 -6.27
C GLN A 351 4.50 15.23 -5.72
N SER A 352 4.48 16.04 -4.66
CA SER A 352 5.70 16.49 -3.96
C SER A 352 6.49 15.30 -3.40
N ILE A 353 5.83 14.31 -2.80
CA ILE A 353 6.47 13.08 -2.33
C ILE A 353 7.08 12.30 -3.50
N GLY A 354 6.36 12.17 -4.62
CA GLY A 354 6.86 11.51 -5.83
C GLY A 354 8.10 12.19 -6.40
N ALA A 355 8.07 13.52 -6.56
CA ALA A 355 9.20 14.30 -7.05
C ALA A 355 10.43 14.18 -6.14
N ARG A 356 10.24 14.20 -4.82
CA ARG A 356 11.32 13.98 -3.84
C ARG A 356 11.91 12.58 -3.94
N LYS A 357 11.09 11.54 -4.15
CA LYS A 357 11.56 10.16 -4.35
C LYS A 357 12.36 10.01 -5.64
N GLU A 358 11.92 10.64 -6.73
CA GLU A 358 12.65 10.60 -8.00
C GLU A 358 13.98 11.33 -7.88
N LEU A 359 14.01 12.50 -7.24
CA LEU A 359 15.24 13.21 -6.94
C LEU A 359 16.19 12.35 -6.09
N GLN A 360 15.68 11.71 -5.04
CA GLN A 360 16.47 10.81 -4.19
C GLN A 360 17.05 9.64 -5.00
N LYS A 361 16.27 9.07 -5.92
CA LYS A 361 16.70 7.99 -6.80
C LYS A 361 17.82 8.45 -7.74
N GLU A 362 17.68 9.61 -8.39
CA GLU A 362 18.75 10.16 -9.23
C GLU A 362 20.03 10.46 -8.43
N LEU A 363 19.93 10.97 -7.20
CA LEU A 363 21.10 11.14 -6.33
C LEU A 363 21.80 9.82 -6.04
N GLN A 364 21.04 8.75 -5.77
CA GLN A 364 21.61 7.41 -5.58
C GLN A 364 22.24 6.86 -6.86
N GLU A 365 21.65 7.12 -8.03
CA GLU A 365 22.21 6.72 -9.31
C GLU A 365 23.53 7.47 -9.61
N GLN A 366 23.63 8.76 -9.33
CA GLN A 366 24.89 9.54 -9.42
C GLN A 366 25.98 8.98 -8.50
N MET A 367 25.62 8.65 -7.26
CA MET A 367 26.53 8.03 -6.29
C MET A 367 27.00 6.65 -6.77
N ALA A 368 26.10 5.84 -7.35
CA ALA A 368 26.40 4.51 -7.86
C ALA A 368 27.28 4.55 -9.13
N ARG A 369 27.12 5.56 -9.98
CA ARG A 369 28.02 5.82 -11.12
C ARG A 369 29.41 6.28 -10.69
N GLY A 370 29.53 6.79 -9.46
CA GLY A 370 30.78 7.35 -8.94
C GLY A 370 31.04 8.76 -9.48
N ASP A 371 29.98 9.51 -9.79
CA ASP A 371 30.08 10.87 -10.32
C ASP A 371 30.87 11.76 -9.33
N PRO A 372 31.68 12.73 -9.81
CA PRO A 372 32.45 13.61 -8.92
C PRO A 372 31.56 14.36 -7.94
N ILE A 373 31.92 14.38 -6.65
CA ILE A 373 31.11 15.02 -5.59
C ILE A 373 30.76 16.48 -5.91
N ARG A 374 31.65 17.21 -6.59
CA ARG A 374 31.39 18.60 -7.02
C ARG A 374 30.23 18.71 -8.01
N GLU A 375 30.08 17.75 -8.91
CA GLU A 375 28.99 17.69 -9.89
C GLU A 375 27.67 17.33 -9.19
N ILE A 376 27.71 16.34 -8.28
CA ILE A 376 26.55 15.99 -7.44
C ILE A 376 26.08 17.19 -6.63
N ILE A 377 27.00 17.96 -6.01
CA ILE A 377 26.65 19.20 -5.28
C ILE A 377 25.99 20.21 -6.21
N ALA A 378 26.55 20.44 -7.41
CA ALA A 378 26.02 21.42 -8.35
C ALA A 378 24.60 21.05 -8.80
N TYR A 379 24.38 19.78 -9.19
CA TYR A 379 23.08 19.24 -9.54
C TYR A 379 22.08 19.38 -8.38
N THR A 380 22.47 18.94 -7.18
CA THR A 380 21.58 18.95 -6.01
C THR A 380 21.19 20.38 -5.60
N LYS A 381 22.09 21.36 -5.75
CA LYS A 381 21.78 22.79 -5.50
C LYS A 381 20.81 23.35 -6.53
N ASP A 382 20.92 22.97 -7.79
CA ASP A 382 20.01 23.39 -8.86
C ASP A 382 18.61 22.80 -8.63
N GLU A 383 18.51 21.50 -8.33
CA GLU A 383 17.24 20.83 -8.02
C GLU A 383 16.59 21.36 -6.73
N MET A 384 17.39 21.67 -5.70
CA MET A 384 16.88 22.32 -4.48
C MET A 384 16.19 23.65 -4.79
N LYS A 385 16.79 24.47 -5.67
CA LYS A 385 16.24 25.76 -6.09
C LYS A 385 14.99 25.59 -6.96
N LYS A 386 15.04 24.70 -7.96
CA LYS A 386 13.89 24.43 -8.86
C LYS A 386 12.67 23.92 -8.10
N ALA A 387 12.87 23.01 -7.14
CA ALA A 387 11.80 22.43 -6.36
C ALA A 387 11.38 23.29 -5.15
N GLY A 388 12.06 24.42 -4.89
CA GLY A 388 11.79 25.28 -3.74
C GLY A 388 11.93 24.57 -2.39
N LEU A 389 12.85 23.61 -2.29
CA LEU A 389 13.04 22.80 -1.08
C LEU A 389 13.88 23.56 -0.05
N SER A 390 13.54 23.40 1.23
CA SER A 390 14.41 23.88 2.31
C SER A 390 15.69 23.07 2.38
N GLU A 391 16.75 23.69 2.86
CA GLU A 391 18.04 23.02 3.08
C GLU A 391 17.88 21.83 4.05
N GLN A 392 17.06 21.98 5.09
CA GLN A 392 16.67 20.89 6.01
C GLN A 392 16.04 19.67 5.30
N ALA A 393 15.13 19.91 4.36
CA ALA A 393 14.52 18.82 3.60
C ALA A 393 15.54 18.16 2.68
N MET A 394 16.40 18.97 2.06
CA MET A 394 17.45 18.49 1.16
C MET A 394 18.49 17.64 1.89
N ILE A 395 19.03 18.11 3.01
CA ILE A 395 20.02 17.37 3.78
C ILE A 395 19.46 16.04 4.30
N SER A 396 18.18 16.00 4.67
CA SER A 396 17.52 14.74 5.04
C SER A 396 17.48 13.73 3.88
N MET A 397 17.24 14.19 2.63
CA MET A 397 17.25 13.30 1.46
C MET A 397 18.66 12.87 1.08
N ILE A 398 19.63 13.78 1.16
CA ILE A 398 21.06 13.47 0.93
C ILE A 398 21.51 12.40 1.92
N TRP A 399 21.22 12.58 3.22
CA TRP A 399 21.51 11.60 4.26
C TRP A 399 20.95 10.23 3.92
N SER A 400 19.65 10.14 3.61
CA SER A 400 19.01 8.88 3.23
C SER A 400 19.60 8.27 1.96
N SER A 401 20.05 9.10 1.00
CA SER A 401 20.71 8.64 -0.23
C SER A 401 22.08 8.05 0.06
N VAL A 402 22.92 8.77 0.82
CA VAL A 402 24.25 8.31 1.25
C VAL A 402 24.12 7.00 2.03
N MET A 403 23.25 6.93 3.03
CA MET A 403 23.12 5.74 3.88
C MET A 403 22.48 4.53 3.17
N SER A 404 21.86 4.74 2.00
CA SER A 404 21.31 3.65 1.17
C SER A 404 22.21 3.31 -0.03
N SER A 405 23.33 4.02 -0.21
CA SER A 405 24.23 3.84 -1.37
C SER A 405 25.06 2.56 -1.30
N VAL A 406 25.11 1.91 -0.14
CA VAL A 406 25.91 0.70 0.09
C VAL A 406 25.11 -0.36 0.83
N GLU A 407 25.46 -1.63 0.59
CA GLU A 407 24.99 -2.73 1.41
C GLU A 407 25.80 -2.80 2.71
N TRP A 408 25.11 -2.78 3.84
CA TRP A 408 25.73 -2.75 5.16
C TRP A 408 26.19 -4.12 5.63
N ASN A 409 27.35 -4.15 6.28
CA ASN A 409 27.81 -5.35 6.95
C ASN A 409 26.86 -5.79 8.08
N LYS A 410 26.89 -7.06 8.48
CA LYS A 410 26.11 -7.57 9.62
C LYS A 410 26.91 -7.59 10.93
N LYS A 411 28.24 -7.47 10.86
CA LYS A 411 29.13 -7.40 12.03
C LYS A 411 29.30 -5.95 12.47
N GLU A 412 28.98 -5.67 13.73
CA GLU A 412 28.94 -4.31 14.32
C GLU A 412 30.24 -3.51 14.12
N GLU A 413 31.41 -4.14 14.32
CA GLU A 413 32.71 -3.47 14.15
C GLU A 413 32.98 -3.10 12.68
N LEU A 414 32.65 -3.99 11.74
CA LEU A 414 32.82 -3.73 10.31
C LEU A 414 31.85 -2.68 9.79
N VAL A 415 30.62 -2.65 10.32
CA VAL A 415 29.64 -1.59 10.02
C VAL A 415 30.18 -0.22 10.43
N THR A 416 30.80 -0.15 11.61
CA THR A 416 31.37 1.10 12.11
C THR A 416 32.45 1.64 11.17
N GLU A 417 33.43 0.81 10.79
CA GLU A 417 34.49 1.22 9.87
C GLU A 417 33.95 1.61 8.48
N GLN A 418 33.00 0.81 7.96
CA GLN A 418 32.35 1.07 6.68
C GLN A 418 31.60 2.40 6.69
N ALA A 419 30.83 2.69 7.74
CA ALA A 419 30.05 3.91 7.88
C ALA A 419 30.95 5.14 7.95
N ILE A 420 32.02 5.08 8.74
CA ILE A 420 32.99 6.16 8.88
C ILE A 420 33.70 6.42 7.55
N LYS A 421 34.08 5.38 6.80
CA LYS A 421 34.68 5.53 5.46
C LYS A 421 33.73 6.20 4.47
N LEU A 422 32.47 5.75 4.44
CA LEU A 422 31.43 6.30 3.57
C LEU A 422 31.14 7.77 3.88
N LEU A 423 30.91 8.09 5.16
CA LEU A 423 30.65 9.46 5.58
C LEU A 423 31.84 10.37 5.33
N LYS A 424 33.08 9.91 5.53
CA LYS A 424 34.28 10.66 5.16
C LYS A 424 34.29 11.02 3.68
N GLN A 425 33.96 10.08 2.80
CA GLN A 425 33.86 10.31 1.36
C GLN A 425 32.80 11.36 1.03
N TYR A 426 31.60 11.29 1.62
CA TYR A 426 30.49 12.20 1.33
C TYR A 426 30.42 13.44 2.24
N SER A 427 31.40 13.66 3.12
CA SER A 427 31.45 14.84 3.99
C SER A 427 31.39 16.17 3.22
N PRO A 428 32.09 16.34 2.07
CA PRO A 428 31.98 17.57 1.28
C PRO A 428 30.56 17.80 0.72
N LEU A 429 29.82 16.73 0.40
CA LEU A 429 28.43 16.82 -0.03
C LEU A 429 27.54 17.25 1.14
N LEU A 430 27.67 16.63 2.31
CA LEU A 430 26.90 17.01 3.50
C LEU A 430 27.16 18.46 3.89
N LYS A 431 28.44 18.88 3.94
CA LYS A 431 28.87 20.25 4.25
C LYS A 431 28.21 21.30 3.35
N ALA A 432 28.00 20.98 2.07
CA ALA A 432 27.40 21.91 1.12
C ALA A 432 25.90 22.20 1.38
N PHE A 433 25.26 21.40 2.24
CA PHE A 433 23.84 21.49 2.61
C PHE A 433 23.63 21.54 4.13
N THR A 434 24.66 21.95 4.87
CA THR A 434 24.62 22.26 6.30
C THR A 434 25.22 23.64 6.53
N SER A 435 24.67 24.65 5.84
CA SER A 435 25.11 26.05 5.95
C SER A 435 24.39 26.82 7.07
N GLN A 436 23.31 26.23 7.59
CA GLN A 436 22.49 26.79 8.67
C GLN A 436 22.48 25.82 9.85
N GLY A 437 22.55 26.34 11.08
CA GLY A 437 22.46 25.51 12.28
C GLY A 437 21.17 24.67 12.37
N LEU A 438 20.09 25.15 11.73
CA LEU A 438 18.85 24.40 11.57
C LEU A 438 18.98 23.15 10.67
N SER A 439 19.80 23.20 9.62
CA SER A 439 20.09 22.07 8.72
C SER A 439 21.04 21.08 9.37
N GLU A 440 22.06 21.59 10.06
CA GLU A 440 22.99 20.79 10.87
C GLU A 440 22.25 20.00 11.95
N LEU A 441 21.36 20.67 12.70
CA LEU A 441 20.54 20.02 13.73
C LEU A 441 19.63 18.96 13.09
N GLY A 442 19.02 19.28 11.94
CA GLY A 442 18.21 18.32 11.19
C GLY A 442 18.98 17.05 10.79
N LEU A 443 20.23 17.20 10.33
CA LEU A 443 21.13 16.09 10.04
C LEU A 443 21.45 15.28 11.29
N LEU A 444 21.79 15.93 12.41
CA LEU A 444 22.11 15.25 13.67
C LEU A 444 20.92 14.43 14.21
N LEU A 445 19.71 14.96 14.13
CA LEU A 445 18.49 14.23 14.48
C LEU A 445 18.25 13.02 13.57
N LYS A 446 18.56 13.14 12.28
CA LYS A 446 18.47 12.03 11.32
C LYS A 446 19.51 10.94 11.61
N ILE A 447 20.71 11.30 12.03
CA ILE A 447 21.73 10.35 12.47
C ILE A 447 21.26 9.63 13.73
N GLN A 448 20.73 10.35 14.72
CA GLN A 448 20.21 9.78 15.96
C GLN A 448 19.08 8.77 15.67
N GLU A 449 18.12 9.16 14.84
CA GLU A 449 17.02 8.29 14.41
C GLU A 449 17.54 7.04 13.70
N TYR A 450 18.46 7.20 12.75
CA TYR A 450 19.02 6.08 11.99
C TYR A 450 19.79 5.09 12.87
N CYS A 451 20.62 5.59 13.79
CA CYS A 451 21.37 4.76 14.72
C CYS A 451 20.48 4.02 15.72
N TYR A 452 19.33 4.60 16.09
CA TYR A 452 18.35 3.95 16.96
C TYR A 452 17.56 2.86 16.24
N ASP A 453 17.07 3.17 15.03
CA ASP A 453 16.26 2.24 14.24
C ASP A 453 17.12 1.06 13.72
N ASN A 454 18.45 1.20 13.65
CA ASN A 454 19.39 0.16 13.23
C ASN A 454 20.36 -0.23 14.36
N ILE A 455 20.10 -1.35 15.04
CA ILE A 455 20.86 -1.82 16.22
C ILE A 455 22.38 -1.88 15.97
N HIS A 456 22.83 -2.23 14.76
CA HIS A 456 24.25 -2.30 14.40
C HIS A 456 24.99 -0.95 14.42
N PHE A 457 24.27 0.17 14.41
CA PHE A 457 24.84 1.52 14.43
C PHE A 457 24.78 2.18 15.81
N MET A 458 24.22 1.49 16.81
CA MET A 458 24.04 2.05 18.17
C MET A 458 25.36 2.51 18.80
N LYS A 459 26.47 1.78 18.60
CA LYS A 459 27.81 2.18 19.09
C LYS A 459 28.60 3.04 18.10
N THR A 460 28.05 3.27 16.90
CA THR A 460 28.69 4.04 15.82
C THR A 460 28.34 5.52 15.92
N PHE A 461 27.21 5.85 16.56
CA PHE A 461 26.68 7.21 16.68
C PHE A 461 27.73 8.26 17.06
N GLN A 462 28.41 8.09 18.20
CA GLN A 462 29.43 9.03 18.66
C GLN A 462 30.53 9.24 17.62
N LYS A 463 31.01 8.16 16.99
CA LYS A 463 32.07 8.23 15.98
C LYS A 463 31.63 8.99 14.73
N MET A 464 30.35 8.87 14.34
CA MET A 464 29.78 9.60 13.21
C MET A 464 29.71 11.10 13.51
N VAL A 465 29.21 11.47 14.70
CA VAL A 465 29.12 12.89 15.11
C VAL A 465 30.51 13.52 15.20
N VAL A 466 31.47 12.84 15.82
CA VAL A 466 32.86 13.32 15.91
C VAL A 466 33.50 13.48 14.53
N LEU A 467 33.24 12.56 13.60
CA LEU A 467 33.74 12.67 12.22
C LEU A 467 33.15 13.89 11.51
N LEU A 468 31.84 14.12 11.65
CA LEU A 468 31.14 15.22 10.99
C LEU A 468 31.52 16.57 11.60
N TYR A 469 31.77 16.63 12.91
CA TYR A 469 32.38 17.78 13.57
C TYR A 469 33.75 18.10 12.97
N LYS A 470 34.65 17.12 12.91
CA LYS A 470 36.00 17.27 12.34
C LYS A 470 36.04 17.61 10.85
N ALA A 471 34.93 17.40 10.14
CA ALA A 471 34.79 17.73 8.72
C ALA A 471 34.08 19.08 8.49
N ASP A 472 33.82 19.84 9.55
CA ASP A 472 33.01 21.06 9.60
C ASP A 472 31.63 20.90 8.94
N VAL A 473 31.01 19.73 9.13
CA VAL A 473 29.62 19.47 8.73
C VAL A 473 28.67 19.82 9.88
N LEU A 474 29.09 19.63 11.12
CA LEU A 474 28.35 20.00 12.32
C LEU A 474 29.18 20.97 13.16
N SER A 475 28.58 22.09 13.53
CA SER A 475 29.16 23.07 14.45
C SER A 475 29.07 22.59 15.90
N GLU A 476 29.94 23.16 16.73
CA GLU A 476 29.91 22.95 18.18
C GLU A 476 28.57 23.36 18.79
N GLU A 477 28.08 24.56 18.47
CA GLU A 477 26.82 25.11 18.96
C GLU A 477 25.64 24.14 18.77
N VAL A 478 25.56 23.52 17.59
CA VAL A 478 24.48 22.58 17.25
C VAL A 478 24.59 21.27 18.04
N ILE A 479 25.81 20.77 18.24
CA ILE A 479 26.04 19.55 19.03
C ILE A 479 25.67 19.79 20.50
N LEU A 480 26.07 20.93 21.06
CA LEU A 480 25.73 21.33 22.43
C LEU A 480 24.22 21.51 22.60
N LYS A 481 23.56 22.18 21.64
CA LYS A 481 22.10 22.36 21.63
C LYS A 481 21.33 21.05 21.53
N TRP A 482 21.79 20.12 20.68
CA TRP A 482 21.21 18.78 20.60
C TRP A 482 21.35 18.04 21.93
N TYR A 483 22.53 18.09 22.55
CA TYR A 483 22.79 17.41 23.81
C TYR A 483 21.93 17.93 24.97
N SER A 484 21.73 19.26 25.05
CA SER A 484 20.98 19.88 26.14
C SER A 484 19.45 19.71 26.00
N GLU A 485 18.89 20.06 24.85
CA GLU A 485 17.43 20.24 24.72
C GLU A 485 16.81 19.72 23.43
N ALA A 486 17.56 19.66 22.32
CA ALA A 486 16.97 19.41 21.01
C ALA A 486 17.02 17.95 20.54
N HIS A 487 17.45 17.00 21.37
CA HIS A 487 17.52 15.57 21.02
C HIS A 487 16.16 14.87 20.97
N LEU A 488 16.07 13.79 20.18
CA LEU A 488 14.88 12.94 20.14
C LEU A 488 14.79 12.05 21.38
N ALA A 489 13.57 11.61 21.72
CA ALA A 489 13.35 10.58 22.73
C ALA A 489 13.94 9.21 22.32
N LYS A 490 14.04 8.95 21.01
CA LYS A 490 14.63 7.73 20.42
C LYS A 490 16.10 7.58 20.85
N GLY A 491 16.40 6.62 21.70
CA GLY A 491 17.78 6.32 22.14
C GLY A 491 18.42 7.37 23.05
N LYS A 492 17.62 8.30 23.61
CA LYS A 492 18.11 9.45 24.41
C LYS A 492 19.16 9.07 25.45
N SER A 493 18.84 8.16 26.37
CA SER A 493 19.75 7.81 27.48
C SER A 493 21.07 7.24 26.99
N VAL A 494 21.03 6.43 25.93
CA VAL A 494 22.21 5.78 25.37
C VAL A 494 23.10 6.78 24.63
N PHE A 495 22.51 7.63 23.78
CA PHE A 495 23.30 8.57 22.97
C PHE A 495 23.85 9.75 23.77
N LEU A 496 23.11 10.25 24.77
CA LEU A 496 23.65 11.27 25.68
C LEU A 496 24.84 10.70 26.46
N GLU A 497 24.74 9.49 26.99
CA GLU A 497 25.86 8.87 27.71
C GLU A 497 27.09 8.68 26.81
N GLN A 498 26.89 8.25 25.56
CA GLN A 498 28.00 8.11 24.59
C GLN A 498 28.66 9.45 24.24
N MET A 499 27.88 10.53 24.19
CA MET A 499 28.38 11.85 23.81
C MET A 499 28.98 12.65 24.96
N LYS A 500 28.72 12.25 26.21
CA LYS A 500 29.11 12.99 27.42
C LYS A 500 30.56 13.46 27.42
N LYS A 501 31.52 12.55 27.25
CA LYS A 501 32.96 12.88 27.24
C LYS A 501 33.34 13.85 26.12
N PHE A 502 32.68 13.73 24.96
CA PHE A 502 32.97 14.60 23.82
C PHE A 502 32.37 16.00 24.01
N VAL A 503 31.19 16.09 24.62
CA VAL A 503 30.55 17.36 24.97
C VAL A 503 31.29 18.08 26.10
N GLU A 504 31.77 17.35 27.11
CA GLU A 504 32.66 17.91 28.15
C GLU A 504 33.95 18.46 27.52
N TRP A 505 34.53 17.75 26.55
CA TRP A 505 35.69 18.24 25.83
C TRP A 505 35.41 19.51 25.02
N LEU A 506 34.27 19.60 24.31
CA LEU A 506 33.89 20.80 23.54
C LEU A 506 33.80 22.03 24.47
N LYS A 507 33.05 21.93 25.57
CA LYS A 507 32.88 23.02 26.53
C LYS A 507 34.19 23.50 27.14
N ASN A 508 35.09 22.57 27.49
CA ASN A 508 36.36 22.92 28.11
C ASN A 508 37.35 23.53 27.09
N ALA A 509 37.27 23.14 25.82
CA ALA A 509 38.11 23.70 24.76
C ALA A 509 37.77 25.17 24.49
N GLU A 510 36.50 25.57 24.69
CA GLU A 510 36.04 26.96 24.61
C GLU A 510 36.60 27.79 25.80
N GLU A 511 36.49 27.27 27.04
CA GLU A 511 36.97 27.93 28.27
C GLU A 511 38.50 28.17 28.30
N GLU A 512 39.30 27.28 27.72
CA GLU A 512 40.77 27.47 27.60
C GLU A 512 41.13 28.53 26.54
N SER A 513 40.31 28.73 25.50
CA SER A 513 40.58 29.74 24.47
C SER A 513 40.18 31.16 24.85
N GLU A 514 39.11 31.34 25.65
CA GLU A 514 38.72 32.66 26.17
C GLU A 514 39.68 33.14 27.28
N SER A 515 40.23 32.23 28.08
CA SER A 515 41.17 32.57 29.16
C SER A 515 42.57 32.95 28.67
N GLU A 516 42.98 32.52 27.47
CA GLU A 516 44.22 32.97 26.83
C GLU A 516 44.09 34.37 26.18
N GLU A 517 42.88 34.83 25.84
CA GLU A 517 42.65 36.19 25.34
C GLU A 517 42.52 37.23 26.48
N GLU A 518 42.07 36.84 27.68
CA GLU A 518 42.03 37.73 28.85
C GLU A 518 43.38 37.89 29.59
N GLU A 519 44.35 37.00 29.40
CA GLU A 519 45.72 37.15 29.93
C GLU A 519 46.68 37.90 28.98
N ALA A 520 46.20 38.35 27.82
CA ALA A 520 46.99 39.04 26.80
C ALA A 520 46.70 40.55 26.67
N ASP A 521 45.97 41.17 27.61
CA ASP A 521 45.72 42.62 27.66
C ASP A 521 46.32 43.31 28.89
#